data_AF-C5NY93-F1
#
_entry.id   AF-C5NY93-F1
#
_cell.length_a   1.000
_cell.length_b   1.000
_cell.length_c   1.000
_cell.angle_alpha   90.00
_cell.angle_beta   90.00
_cell.angle_gamma   90.00
#
_symmetry.space_group_name_H-M   'P 1'
#
loop_
_entity.id
_entity.type
_entity.pdbx_description
1 polymer ?
#
loop_
_entity_poly.entity_id
_entity_poly.type
_entity_poly.pdbx_seq_one_letter_code
_entity_poly.pdbx_strand_id
1 'polypeptide(L)' 'MPKITTRELAEKLNLEVISGEKGLDREITTDELSRPALQLAGYFSHYSPV' A
#
# COMPACT_ATOMS: atom_id res chain seq x y z
N MET A 1 -3.18 5.55 15.04
CA MET A 1 -2.53 4.26 14.74
C MET A 1 -1.03 4.41 14.96
N PRO A 2 -0.31 3.34 15.38
CA PRO A 2 1.15 3.35 15.34
C PRO A 2 1.61 3.60 13.90
N LYS A 3 2.64 4.42 13.71
CA LYS A 3 3.24 4.61 12.38
C LYS A 3 3.87 3.29 11.97
N ILE A 4 3.46 2.77 10.82
CA ILE A 4 4.05 1.60 10.19
C ILE A 4 4.46 1.98 8.76
N THR A 5 5.62 1.51 8.36
CA THR A 5 6.20 1.71 7.04
C THR A 5 6.01 0.49 6.16
N THR A 6 6.17 0.67 4.85
CA THR A 6 6.15 -0.45 3.89
C THR A 6 7.27 -1.46 4.19
N ARG A 7 8.43 -0.98 4.65
CA ARG A 7 9.57 -1.79 5.10
C ARG A 7 9.19 -2.76 6.22
N GLU A 8 8.62 -2.23 7.31
CA GLU A 8 8.24 -3.02 8.48
C GLU A 8 7.19 -4.09 8.12
N LEU A 9 6.25 -3.75 7.23
CA LEU A 9 5.25 -4.70 6.75
C LEU A 9 5.89 -5.82 5.91
N ALA A 10 6.78 -5.46 4.99
CA ALA A 10 7.48 -6.44 4.13
C ALA A 10 8.32 -7.42 4.96
N GLU A 11 9.07 -6.92 5.95
CA GLU A 11 9.85 -7.75 6.87
C GLU A 11 8.96 -8.67 7.70
N LYS A 12 7.88 -8.13 8.30
CA LYS A 12 6.95 -8.90 9.13
C LYS A 12 6.24 -10.04 8.37
N LEU A 13 5.98 -9.83 7.08
CA LEU A 13 5.32 -10.80 6.21
C LEU A 13 6.29 -11.64 5.37
N ASN A 14 7.60 -11.43 5.53
CA ASN A 14 8.65 -12.09 4.75
C ASN A 14 8.42 -11.97 3.23
N LEU A 15 8.13 -10.75 2.76
CA LEU A 15 7.90 -10.45 1.34
C LEU A 15 9.20 -10.16 0.61
N GLU A 16 9.30 -10.65 -0.62
CA GLU A 16 10.38 -10.30 -1.54
C GLU A 16 10.08 -8.95 -2.23
N VAL A 17 11.02 -8.00 -2.14
CA VAL A 17 10.90 -6.71 -2.83
C VAL A 17 11.39 -6.88 -4.27
N ILE A 18 10.45 -6.90 -5.22
CA ILE A 18 10.76 -7.06 -6.66
C ILE A 18 11.18 -5.74 -7.31
N SER A 19 10.71 -4.60 -6.80
CA SER A 19 11.01 -3.26 -7.31
C SER A 19 10.58 -2.18 -6.30
N GLY A 20 11.07 -0.94 -6.46
CA GLY A 20 10.53 0.23 -5.75
C GLY A 20 11.13 0.46 -4.36
N GLU A 21 12.39 0.11 -4.16
CA GLU A 21 13.15 0.19 -2.90
C GLU A 21 13.13 1.59 -2.28
N LYS A 22 13.10 2.63 -3.12
CA LYS A 22 12.98 4.04 -2.71
C LYS A 22 11.68 4.35 -1.95
N GLY A 23 10.66 3.50 -2.09
CA GLY A 23 9.34 3.66 -1.46
C GLY A 23 9.18 2.92 -0.13
N LEU A 24 10.18 2.15 0.32
CA LEU A 24 10.03 1.31 1.52
C LEU A 24 9.77 2.09 2.81
N ASP A 25 10.29 3.32 2.90
CA ASP A 25 10.14 4.16 4.09
C ASP A 25 8.83 4.99 4.06
N ARG A 26 7.93 4.72 3.11
CA ARG A 26 6.59 5.33 3.07
C ARG A 26 5.72 4.80 4.20
N GLU A 27 5.07 5.72 4.92
CA GLU A 27 4.06 5.44 5.94
C GLU A 27 2.79 4.87 5.30
N ILE A 28 2.24 3.83 5.90
CA ILE A 28 0.93 3.27 5.57
C ILE A 28 -0.11 4.02 6.40
N THR A 29 -1.02 4.74 5.73
CA THR A 29 -1.95 5.70 6.37
C THR A 29 -3.32 5.11 6.69
N THR A 30 -3.67 3.96 6.14
CA THR A 30 -4.94 3.25 6.35
C THR A 30 -4.66 1.76 6.53
N ASP A 31 -5.46 1.09 7.36
CA ASP A 31 -5.43 -0.38 7.53
C ASP A 31 -6.37 -1.11 6.55
N GLU A 32 -7.17 -0.37 5.76
CA GLU A 32 -8.00 -0.95 4.71
C GLU A 32 -7.18 -1.37 3.48
N LEU A 33 -7.41 -2.60 3.02
CA LEU A 33 -6.76 -3.11 1.80
C LEU A 33 -7.54 -2.69 0.55
N SER A 34 -6.92 -1.85 -0.26
CA SER A 34 -7.45 -1.43 -1.56
C SER A 34 -7.51 -2.59 -2.57
N ARG A 35 -8.68 -2.77 -3.20
CA ARG A 35 -8.92 -3.71 -4.32
C ARG A 35 -9.35 -2.92 -5.57
N PRO A 36 -8.40 -2.38 -6.35
CA PRO A 36 -8.66 -1.29 -7.30
C PRO A 36 -9.28 -1.74 -8.65
N ALA A 37 -10.31 -2.58 -8.63
CA ALA A 37 -10.93 -3.13 -9.84
C ALA A 37 -11.50 -2.04 -10.77
N LEU A 38 -12.14 -1.02 -10.21
CA LEU A 38 -12.70 0.10 -10.98
C LEU A 38 -11.59 0.97 -11.61
N GLN A 39 -10.51 1.22 -10.87
CA GLN A 39 -9.36 2.00 -11.35
C GLN A 39 -8.65 1.27 -12.50
N LEU A 40 -8.50 -0.06 -12.38
CA LEU A 40 -7.97 -0.90 -13.45
C LEU A 40 -8.87 -0.90 -14.70
N ALA A 41 -10.19 -0.69 -14.53
CA ALA A 41 -11.14 -0.50 -15.63
C ALA A 41 -11.18 0.95 -16.16
N GLY A 42 -10.32 1.85 -15.68
CA GLY A 42 -10.23 3.25 -16.13
C GLY A 42 -11.10 4.24 -15.35
N TYR A 43 -11.75 3.80 -14.27
CA TYR A 43 -12.65 4.64 -13.46
C TYR A 43 -12.01 5.04 -12.12
N PHE A 44 -11.54 6.30 -12.05
CA PHE A 44 -10.78 6.81 -10.90
C PHE A 44 -11.59 7.69 -9.94
N SER A 45 -12.82 8.07 -10.30
CA SER A 45 -13.62 9.05 -9.54
C SER A 45 -14.10 8.55 -8.17
N HIS A 46 -14.06 7.24 -7.92
CA HIS A 46 -14.49 6.63 -6.66
C HIS A 46 -13.36 5.84 -6.00
N TYR A 47 -12.22 6.50 -5.78
CA TYR A 47 -11.25 6.00 -4.82
C TYR A 47 -11.44 6.73 -3.50
N SER A 48 -11.99 6.04 -2.50
CA SER A 48 -12.01 6.54 -1.12
C SER A 48 -11.02 5.70 -0.32
N PRO A 49 -9.71 6.06 -0.30
CA PRO A 49 -8.83 5.59 0.74
C PRO A 49 -9.17 6.43 1.98
N VAL A 50 -10.11 5.95 2.78
CA VAL A 50 -10.19 6.40 4.18
C VAL A 50 -9.27 5.52 5.02
#